data_AF-A0A7H8M881-F1
#
_entry.id   AF-A0A7H8M881-F1
#
_cell.length_a   1.000
_cell.length_b   1.000
_cell.length_c   1.000
_cell.angle_alpha   90.00
_cell.angle_beta   90.00
_cell.angle_gamma   90.00
#
_symmetry.space_group_name_H-M   'P 1'
#
loop_
_entity.id
_entity.type
_entity.pdbx_description
1 polymer ?
#
loop_
_entity_poly.entity_id
_entity_poly.type
_entity_poly.pdbx_seq_one_letter_code
_entity_poly.pdbx_strand_id
1 'polypeptide(L)'
;MPKDAAPRECSVADTLDLVGERWSLLVIRELSYGVRRFDQIVRNTGAPRDILTSRLRKLEANGIVRRERYSDRPARFEYHLTPSGLELCDVLLVLMAWGDRHLHPDDPPVQWRHSCGETVTPVVVCRHCGNEARAGAHSPTGRGALTS
;
A
#
# COMPACT_ATOMS: atom_id res chain seq x y z
N MET A 1 2.55 -23.90 17.51
CA MET A 1 3.56 -22.83 17.50
C MET A 1 4.32 -22.91 18.82
N PRO A 2 5.66 -22.81 18.85
CA PRO A 2 6.38 -22.83 20.12
C PRO A 2 5.91 -21.63 20.95
N LYS A 3 5.64 -21.87 22.24
CA LYS A 3 4.98 -20.92 23.14
C LYS A 3 5.89 -19.76 23.57
N ASP A 4 7.19 -19.83 23.25
CA ASP A 4 8.23 -18.98 23.84
C ASP A 4 9.17 -18.31 22.82
N ALA A 5 8.87 -18.37 21.52
CA ALA A 5 9.66 -17.64 20.51
C ALA A 5 9.00 -16.28 20.24
N ALA A 6 9.57 -15.20 20.78
CA ALA A 6 9.19 -13.86 20.36
C ALA A 6 9.53 -13.68 18.86
N PRO A 7 8.56 -13.23 18.02
CA PRO A 7 8.84 -12.97 16.62
C PRO A 7 9.90 -11.87 16.49
N ARG A 8 10.63 -11.87 15.38
CA ARG A 8 11.66 -10.84 15.09
C ARG A 8 11.00 -9.45 15.11
N GLU A 9 11.61 -8.50 15.82
CA GLU A 9 11.25 -7.08 15.68
C GLU A 9 11.41 -6.68 14.21
N CYS A 10 10.32 -6.31 13.56
CA CYS A 10 10.32 -6.10 12.12
C CYS A 10 9.25 -5.08 11.71
N SER A 11 9.68 -3.92 11.24
CA SER A 11 8.76 -2.89 10.75
C SER A 11 7.89 -3.36 9.59
N VAL A 12 8.32 -4.37 8.82
CA VAL A 12 7.47 -5.01 7.81
C VAL A 12 6.28 -5.72 8.49
N ALA A 13 6.52 -6.49 9.55
CA ALA A 13 5.45 -7.17 10.28
C ALA A 13 4.48 -6.16 10.91
N ASP A 14 5.01 -5.11 11.58
CA ASP A 14 4.19 -4.05 12.18
C ASP A 14 3.36 -3.31 11.11
N THR A 15 3.94 -3.07 9.94
CA THR A 15 3.23 -2.46 8.81
C THR A 15 2.16 -3.41 8.27
N LEU A 16 2.43 -4.71 8.16
CA LEU A 16 1.46 -5.70 7.71
C LEU A 16 0.31 -5.89 8.68
N ASP A 17 0.50 -5.67 9.98
CA ASP A 17 -0.63 -5.63 10.91
C ASP A 17 -1.60 -4.51 10.52
N LEU A 18 -1.10 -3.39 10.00
CA LEU A 18 -1.90 -2.26 9.55
C LEU A 18 -2.51 -2.46 8.16
N VAL A 19 -1.70 -2.81 7.16
CA VAL A 19 -2.09 -2.83 5.74
C VAL A 19 -2.08 -4.20 5.08
N GLY A 20 -1.62 -5.25 5.77
CA GLY A 20 -1.46 -6.60 5.22
C GLY A 20 -2.78 -7.35 4.98
N GLU A 21 -3.89 -6.84 5.51
CA GLU A 21 -5.21 -7.30 5.10
C GLU A 21 -5.50 -6.84 3.66
N ARG A 22 -5.91 -7.78 2.79
CA ARG A 22 -6.07 -7.58 1.33
C ARG A 22 -6.77 -6.27 0.98
N TRP A 23 -7.86 -5.93 1.65
CA TRP A 23 -8.67 -4.77 1.28
C TRP A 23 -8.04 -3.44 1.68
N SER A 24 -7.14 -3.40 2.66
CA SER A 24 -6.45 -2.16 3.04
C SER A 24 -5.62 -1.58 1.88
N LEU A 25 -4.80 -2.41 1.22
CA LEU A 25 -4.00 -1.98 0.07
C LEU A 25 -4.87 -1.67 -1.16
N LEU A 26 -5.98 -2.40 -1.35
CA LEU A 26 -6.93 -2.10 -2.43
C LEU A 26 -7.69 -0.79 -2.21
N VAL A 27 -8.00 -0.42 -0.96
CA VAL A 27 -8.51 0.92 -0.64
C VAL A 27 -7.51 1.99 -1.05
N ILE A 28 -6.24 1.84 -0.64
CA ILE A 28 -5.18 2.82 -0.97
C ILE A 28 -5.05 2.96 -2.50
N ARG A 29 -5.10 1.83 -3.23
CA ARG A 29 -5.13 1.82 -4.70
C ARG A 29 -6.26 2.68 -5.26
N GLU A 30 -7.51 2.46 -4.81
CA GLU A 30 -8.64 3.25 -5.30
C GLU A 30 -8.52 4.74 -4.97
N LEU A 31 -8.08 5.08 -3.75
CA LEU A 31 -7.86 6.47 -3.37
C LEU A 31 -6.76 7.12 -4.21
N SER A 32 -5.72 6.36 -4.60
CA SER A 32 -4.66 6.83 -5.50
C SER A 32 -5.17 7.14 -6.91
N TYR A 33 -6.21 6.44 -7.38
CA TYR A 33 -6.92 6.74 -8.62
C TYR A 33 -7.90 7.92 -8.50
N GLY A 34 -8.00 8.54 -7.33
CA GLY A 34 -8.95 9.63 -7.08
C GLY A 34 -10.38 9.15 -6.79
N VAL A 35 -10.60 7.86 -6.55
CA VAL A 35 -11.90 7.33 -6.14
C VAL A 35 -12.11 7.59 -4.66
N ARG A 36 -12.95 8.57 -4.31
CA ARG A 36 -13.06 9.06 -2.91
C ARG A 36 -14.31 8.61 -2.18
N ARG A 37 -15.30 8.06 -2.88
CA ARG A 37 -16.62 7.73 -2.30
C ARG A 37 -16.71 6.27 -1.90
N PHE A 38 -17.25 6.01 -0.71
CA PHE A 38 -17.38 4.67 -0.15
C PHE A 38 -17.98 3.65 -1.13
N ASP A 39 -19.12 3.97 -1.74
CA ASP A 39 -19.81 3.02 -2.63
C ASP A 39 -19.02 2.72 -3.91
N GLN A 40 -18.20 3.65 -4.39
CA GLN A 40 -17.31 3.39 -5.52
C GLN A 40 -16.17 2.47 -5.10
N ILE A 41 -15.57 2.72 -3.94
CA ILE A 41 -14.51 1.86 -3.39
C ILE A 41 -15.04 0.43 -3.18
N VAL A 42 -16.24 0.26 -2.62
CA VAL A 42 -16.90 -1.06 -2.49
C VAL A 42 -17.01 -1.75 -3.85
N ARG A 43 -17.54 -1.05 -4.86
CA ARG A 43 -17.73 -1.62 -6.20
C ARG A 43 -16.42 -2.02 -6.86
N ASN A 44 -15.41 -1.16 -6.80
CA ASN A 44 -14.14 -1.38 -7.50
C ASN A 44 -13.25 -2.43 -6.82
N THR A 45 -13.36 -2.54 -5.50
CA THR A 45 -12.59 -3.55 -4.74
C THR A 45 -13.32 -4.89 -4.63
N GLY A 46 -14.66 -4.88 -4.66
CA GLY A 46 -15.47 -6.06 -4.35
C GLY A 46 -15.49 -6.43 -2.86
N ALA A 47 -14.97 -5.57 -1.99
CA ALA A 47 -14.92 -5.83 -0.56
C ALA A 47 -16.32 -5.83 0.08
N PRO A 48 -16.61 -6.74 1.02
CA PRO A 48 -17.79 -6.61 1.87
C PRO A 48 -17.82 -5.26 2.59
N ARG A 49 -18.99 -4.64 2.71
CA ARG A 49 -19.14 -3.25 3.22
C ARG A 49 -18.66 -3.11 4.66
N ASP A 50 -18.93 -4.10 5.51
CA ASP A 50 -18.50 -4.18 6.90
C ASP A 50 -16.98 -4.28 7.02
N ILE A 51 -16.34 -5.12 6.19
CA ILE A 51 -14.89 -5.25 6.11
C ILE A 51 -14.26 -3.94 5.65
N LEU A 52 -14.79 -3.33 4.57
CA LEU A 52 -14.29 -2.05 4.08
C LEU A 52 -14.44 -0.93 5.12
N THR A 53 -15.55 -0.92 5.86
CA THR A 53 -15.76 0.03 6.97
C THR A 53 -14.71 -0.16 8.05
N SER A 54 -14.42 -1.41 8.45
CA SER A 54 -13.37 -1.73 9.42
C SER A 54 -11.99 -1.26 8.94
N ARG A 55 -11.66 -1.50 7.66
CA ARG A 55 -10.38 -1.09 7.08
C ARG A 55 -10.23 0.43 7.03
N LEU A 56 -11.22 1.15 6.52
CA LEU A 56 -11.18 2.62 6.46
C LEU A 56 -11.03 3.24 7.86
N ARG A 57 -11.74 2.73 8.86
CA ARG A 57 -11.57 3.18 10.27
C ARG A 57 -10.16 2.93 10.79
N LYS A 58 -9.57 1.77 10.48
CA LYS A 58 -8.20 1.45 10.89
C LYS A 58 -7.19 2.37 10.22
N LEU A 59 -7.33 2.61 8.92
CA LEU A 59 -6.47 3.52 8.15
C LEU A 59 -6.63 4.98 8.63
N GLU A 60 -7.85 5.40 8.98
CA GLU A 60 -8.12 6.73 9.55
C GLU A 60 -7.48 6.89 10.94
N ALA A 61 -7.64 5.90 11.81
CA ALA A 61 -7.05 5.91 13.15
C ALA A 61 -5.51 5.95 13.14
N ASN A 62 -4.88 5.45 12.07
CA ASN A 62 -3.43 5.47 11.90
C ASN A 62 -2.95 6.61 10.99
N GLY A 63 -3.82 7.56 10.65
CA GLY A 63 -3.44 8.75 9.88
C GLY A 63 -3.03 8.48 8.44
N ILE A 64 -3.40 7.34 7.85
CA ILE A 64 -3.15 7.00 6.44
C ILE A 64 -4.23 7.61 5.54
N VAL A 65 -5.46 7.60 6.03
CA VAL A 65 -6.63 8.17 5.35
C VAL A 65 -7.23 9.25 6.23
N ARG A 66 -7.74 10.33 5.64
CA ARG A 66 -8.60 11.30 6.31
C ARG A 66 -9.98 11.29 5.68
N ARG A 67 -11.01 11.38 6.52
CA ARG A 67 -12.41 11.49 6.09
C ARG A 67 -12.81 12.95 6.09
N GLU A 68 -13.30 13.43 4.96
CA GLU A 68 -13.72 14.82 4.76
C GLU A 68 -15.21 14.86 4.43
N ARG A 69 -15.95 15.76 5.10
CA ARG A 69 -17.36 15.99 4.77
C ARG A 69 -17.44 16.97 3.61
N TYR A 70 -18.19 16.63 2.57
CA TYR A 70 -18.34 17.48 1.38
C TYR A 70 -19.78 17.98 1.16
N SER A 71 -20.74 17.48 1.93
CA SER A 71 -22.12 17.95 1.91
C SER A 71 -22.72 17.83 3.30
N ASP A 72 -23.49 18.83 3.74
CA ASP A 72 -24.15 18.84 5.05
C ASP A 72 -25.61 18.36 5.01
N ARG A 73 -26.26 18.34 3.84
CA ARG A 73 -27.69 18.00 3.69
C ARG A 73 -27.97 17.19 2.40
N PRO A 74 -27.98 15.83 2.46
CA PRO A 74 -27.59 14.99 3.59
C PRO A 74 -26.08 15.00 3.83
N ALA A 75 -25.65 14.62 5.03
CA ALA A 75 -24.23 14.50 5.36
C ALA A 75 -23.55 13.48 4.44
N ARG A 76 -22.58 13.92 3.62
CA ARG A 76 -21.80 13.03 2.74
C ARG A 76 -20.31 13.19 2.98
N PHE A 77 -19.60 12.07 2.87
CA PHE A 77 -18.17 11.99 3.16
C PHE A 77 -17.40 11.43 1.99
N GLU A 78 -16.18 11.92 1.85
CA GLU A 78 -15.16 11.43 0.94
C GLU A 78 -13.89 11.09 1.73
N TYR A 79 -13.08 10.19 1.19
CA TYR A 79 -11.85 9.73 1.79
C TYR A 79 -10.66 10.19 0.96
N HIS A 80 -9.61 10.64 1.64
CA HIS A 80 -8.39 11.15 1.01
C HIS A 80 -7.18 10.51 1.66
N LEU A 81 -6.16 10.18 0.86
CA LEU A 81 -4.85 9.84 1.41
C LEU A 81 -4.24 11.06 2.10
N THR A 82 -3.59 10.82 3.22
CA THR A 82 -2.69 11.78 3.86
C THR A 82 -1.31 11.73 3.19
N PRO A 83 -0.36 12.61 3.54
CA PRO A 83 1.02 12.47 3.07
C PRO A 83 1.61 11.09 3.35
N SER A 84 1.40 10.54 4.55
CA SER A 84 1.84 9.17 4.89
C SER A 84 1.12 8.11 4.05
N GLY A 85 -0.16 8.29 3.74
CA GLY A 85 -0.88 7.38 2.85
C GLY A 85 -0.43 7.42 1.39
N LEU A 86 0.08 8.56 0.92
CA LEU A 86 0.66 8.68 -0.42
C LEU A 86 1.97 7.89 -0.55
N GLU A 87 2.79 7.81 0.50
CA GLU A 87 4.02 6.98 0.50
C GLU A 87 3.72 5.48 0.30
N LEU A 88 2.54 5.01 0.72
CA LEU A 88 2.10 3.64 0.46
C LEU A 88 1.74 3.37 -1.01
N CYS A 89 1.51 4.41 -1.81
CA CYS A 89 1.34 4.24 -3.26
C CYS A 89 2.64 3.73 -3.92
N ASP A 90 3.81 4.13 -3.41
CA ASP A 90 5.09 3.66 -3.94
C ASP A 90 5.27 2.16 -3.70
N VAL A 91 4.80 1.67 -2.54
CA VAL A 91 4.76 0.23 -2.23
C VAL A 91 3.84 -0.52 -3.21
N LEU A 92 2.69 0.07 -3.56
CA LEU A 92 1.77 -0.52 -4.54
C LEU A 92 2.40 -0.62 -5.93
N LEU A 93 3.19 0.37 -6.36
CA LEU A 93 3.90 0.31 -7.64
C LEU A 93 4.88 -0.87 -7.68
N VAL A 94 5.69 -1.04 -6.62
CA VAL A 94 6.65 -2.16 -6.53
C VAL A 94 5.92 -3.52 -6.49
N LEU A 95 4.83 -3.61 -5.73
CA LEU A 95 4.00 -4.81 -5.66
C LEU A 95 3.35 -5.14 -7.01
N MET A 96 2.83 -4.13 -7.71
CA MET A 96 2.26 -4.24 -9.05
C MET A 96 3.29 -4.75 -10.05
N ALA A 97 4.49 -4.18 -10.06
CA ALA A 97 5.55 -4.62 -10.98
C ALA A 97 5.94 -6.08 -10.78
N TRP A 98 5.85 -6.61 -9.55
CA TRP A 98 6.00 -8.06 -9.31
C TRP A 98 4.80 -8.84 -9.88
N GLY A 99 3.57 -8.38 -9.63
CA GLY A 99 2.35 -8.99 -10.16
C GLY A 99 2.32 -9.03 -11.68
N ASP A 100 2.69 -7.95 -12.35
CA ASP A 100 2.75 -7.88 -13.80
C ASP A 100 3.75 -8.90 -14.35
N ARG A 101 4.96 -8.99 -13.79
CA ARG A 101 5.97 -9.95 -14.28
C ARG A 101 5.60 -11.42 -14.07
N HIS A 102 4.85 -11.74 -13.02
CA HIS A 102 4.67 -13.13 -12.58
C HIS A 102 3.24 -13.67 -12.70
N LEU A 103 2.25 -12.79 -12.67
CA LEU A 103 0.83 -13.13 -12.74
C LEU A 103 0.18 -12.65 -14.04
N HIS A 104 0.72 -11.61 -14.68
CA HIS A 104 0.20 -11.02 -15.91
C HIS A 104 1.32 -10.65 -16.93
N PRO A 105 2.23 -11.58 -17.29
CA PRO A 105 3.45 -11.27 -18.03
C PRO A 105 3.20 -10.67 -19.42
N ASP A 106 2.10 -11.04 -20.07
CA ASP A 106 1.77 -10.63 -21.45
C ASP A 106 0.77 -9.47 -21.52
N ASP A 107 -0.04 -9.28 -20.47
CA ASP A 107 -1.13 -8.29 -20.44
C ASP A 107 -1.35 -7.71 -19.03
N PRO A 108 -0.48 -6.77 -18.59
CA PRO A 108 -0.66 -6.08 -17.32
C PRO A 108 -2.01 -5.32 -17.28
N PRO A 109 -2.88 -5.59 -16.28
CA PRO A 109 -4.22 -4.98 -16.23
C PRO A 109 -4.21 -3.45 -16.08
N VAL A 110 -3.12 -2.89 -15.55
CA VAL A 110 -2.93 -1.45 -15.35
C VAL A 110 -1.49 -1.10 -15.72
N GLN A 111 -1.32 -0.04 -16.52
CA GLN A 111 -0.01 0.53 -16.82
C GLN A 111 0.01 2.00 -16.38
N TRP A 112 0.96 2.34 -15.51
CA TRP A 112 1.17 3.72 -15.11
C TRP A 112 2.07 4.43 -16.10
N ARG A 113 1.69 5.65 -16.48
CA ARG A 113 2.56 6.54 -17.26
C ARG A 113 3.09 7.66 -16.37
N HIS A 114 4.38 7.92 -16.47
CA HIS A 114 4.98 9.09 -15.88
C HIS A 114 4.55 10.34 -16.68
N SER A 115 4.72 11.53 -16.10
CA SER A 115 4.39 12.80 -16.77
C SER A 115 5.19 13.03 -18.06
N CYS A 116 6.29 12.31 -18.27
CA CYS A 116 7.03 12.31 -19.54
C CYS A 116 6.40 11.46 -20.65
N GLY A 117 5.32 10.72 -20.36
CA GLY A 117 4.62 9.86 -21.31
C GLY A 117 5.05 8.39 -21.29
N GLU A 118 6.21 8.08 -20.70
CA GLU A 118 6.74 6.72 -20.62
C GLU A 118 6.10 5.88 -19.50
N THR A 119 6.14 4.56 -19.67
CA THR A 119 5.64 3.61 -18.67
C THR A 119 6.52 3.62 -17.42
N VAL A 120 5.91 3.72 -16.25
CA VAL A 120 6.60 3.67 -14.96
C VAL A 120 7.04 2.23 -14.68
N THR A 121 8.34 2.03 -14.51
CA THR A 121 8.90 0.80 -13.95
C THR A 121 9.62 1.15 -12.65
N PRO A 122 9.13 0.70 -11.48
CA PRO A 122 9.76 1.02 -10.21
C PRO A 122 11.05 0.22 -10.04
N VAL A 123 12.09 0.90 -9.56
CA VAL A 123 13.38 0.30 -9.17
C VAL A 123 13.75 0.76 -7.76
N VAL A 124 14.30 -0.16 -6.95
CA VAL A 124 14.80 0.16 -5.61
C VAL A 124 16.31 0.39 -5.72
N VAL A 125 16.77 1.57 -5.35
CA VAL A 125 18.17 1.97 -5.46
C VAL A 125 18.75 2.39 -4.11
N CYS A 126 20.06 2.22 -3.95
CA CYS A 126 20.79 2.80 -2.83
C CYS A 126 20.84 4.32 -3.00
N ARG A 127 20.31 5.08 -2.03
CA ARG A 127 20.31 6.55 -2.06
C ARG A 127 21.72 7.16 -2.19
N HIS A 128 22.75 6.48 -1.68
CA HIS A 128 24.11 7.02 -1.67
C HIS A 128 24.80 6.91 -3.03
N CYS A 129 24.78 5.74 -3.67
CA CYS A 129 25.50 5.49 -4.92
C CYS A 129 24.61 5.42 -6.17
N GLY A 130 23.29 5.35 -6.02
CA GLY A 130 22.32 5.26 -7.13
C GLY A 130 22.18 3.87 -7.74
N ASN A 131 23.00 2.88 -7.33
CA ASN A 131 22.92 1.52 -7.85
C ASN A 131 21.70 0.77 -7.32
N GLU A 132 21.18 -0.20 -8.09
CA GLU A 132 20.07 -1.06 -7.67
C GLU A 132 20.39 -1.85 -6.39
N ALA A 133 19.48 -1.81 -5.42
CA ALA A 133 19.59 -2.49 -4.14
C ALA A 133 18.93 -3.89 -4.19
N ARG A 134 19.31 -4.72 -5.15
CA ARG A 134 18.83 -6.12 -5.23
C ARG A 134 19.43 -6.99 -4.12
N ALA A 135 18.90 -8.20 -3.96
CA ALA A 135 19.49 -9.21 -3.08
C ALA A 135 20.98 -9.39 -3.38
N GLY A 136 21.81 -9.38 -2.34
CA GLY A 136 23.28 -9.42 -2.45
C GLY A 136 23.96 -8.05 -2.55
N ALA A 137 23.21 -6.96 -2.86
CA ALA A 137 23.75 -5.59 -2.85
C ALA A 137 23.66 -4.91 -1.48
N HIS A 138 23.05 -5.56 -0.49
CA HIS A 138 22.89 -5.07 0.88
C HIS A 138 22.83 -6.22 1.88
N SER A 139 23.19 -5.95 3.13
CA SER A 139 23.10 -6.89 4.25
C SER A 139 22.25 -6.28 5.37
N PRO A 140 21.35 -7.05 6.01
CA PRO A 140 20.54 -6.53 7.10
C PRO A 140 21.43 -6.26 8.34
N THR A 141 21.19 -5.14 9.01
CA THR A 141 21.89 -4.75 10.25
C THR A 141 20.87 -4.25 11.29
N GLY A 142 21.20 -4.34 12.58
CA GLY A 142 20.37 -3.82 13.68
C GLY A 142 19.56 -4.88 14.42
N ARG A 143 18.74 -4.48 15.40
CA ARG A 143 18.10 -5.40 16.36
C ARG A 143 17.17 -6.45 15.73
N GLY A 144 16.53 -6.12 14.61
CA GLY A 144 15.68 -7.05 13.87
C GLY A 144 16.45 -8.03 12.97
N ALA A 145 17.72 -7.75 12.69
CA ALA A 145 18.61 -8.66 12.00
C ALA A 145 19.14 -9.66 13.03
N LEU A 146 18.47 -10.80 13.20
CA LEU A 146 19.02 -11.93 13.95
C LEU A 146 20.25 -12.45 13.19
N THR A 147 21.40 -11.83 13.41
CA THR A 147 22.70 -12.38 13.07
C THR A 147 23.17 -13.14 14.31
N SER A 148 22.98 -14.46 14.31
CA SER A 148 23.76 -15.37 15.13
C SER A 148 25.21 -15.34 14.72
#